data_AF-A0AAA9Z8T7-F1
#
_entry.id   AF-A0AAA9Z8T7-F1
#
_cell.length_a   1.000
_cell.length_b   1.000
_cell.length_c   1.000
_cell.angle_alpha   90.00
_cell.angle_beta   90.00
_cell.angle_gamma   90.00
#
_symmetry.space_group_name_H-M   'P 1'
#
loop_
_entity.id
_entity.type
_entity.pdbx_description
1 polymer ?
#
loop_
_entity_poly.entity_id
_entity_poly.type
_entity_poly.pdbx_seq_one_letter_code
_entity_poly.pdbx_strand_id
1 'polypeptide(L)'
;MQVVDELRRGVRLKKINFSRTPIEYELTPYEILMEDIRSRKYNLRKVMVDGDIPPKVKKDAHAVILEFIRSRPPLRKASERKLAPQPLKRVACPREQLLDSIRKGRVLKPVHPKLKTRRKYTPLPLSHALSSSYLAVVAMRSGISLPLHRACCS
;
A
#
# COMPACT_ATOMS: atom_id res chain seq x y z
N MET A 1 -22.99 20.26 -22.50
CA MET A 1 -22.45 19.00 -21.94
C MET A 1 -21.46 19.35 -20.83
N GLN A 2 -21.81 19.15 -19.54
CA GLN A 2 -20.94 19.48 -18.40
C GLN A 2 -20.14 18.26 -17.94
N VAL A 3 -18.85 18.22 -18.28
CA VAL A 3 -17.89 17.16 -17.90
C VAL A 3 -17.84 16.94 -16.38
N VAL A 4 -18.10 17.99 -15.59
CA VAL A 4 -18.11 17.91 -14.11
C VAL A 4 -19.23 17.00 -13.59
N ASP A 5 -20.40 17.00 -14.23
CA ASP A 5 -21.53 16.18 -13.77
C ASP A 5 -21.34 14.71 -14.14
N GLU A 6 -20.68 14.43 -15.27
CA GLU A 6 -20.25 13.07 -15.63
C GLU A 6 -19.20 12.54 -14.64
N LEU A 7 -18.26 13.38 -14.23
CA LEU A 7 -17.28 13.03 -13.19
C LEU A 7 -17.93 12.77 -11.83
N ARG A 8 -18.93 13.58 -11.43
CA ARG A 8 -19.68 13.39 -10.18
C ARG A 8 -20.50 12.10 -10.18
N ARG A 9 -21.08 11.74 -11.32
CA ARG A 9 -21.87 10.50 -11.48
C ARG A 9 -20.99 9.25 -11.52
N GLY A 10 -19.77 9.38 -12.06
CA GLY A 10 -18.81 8.28 -12.16
C GLY A 10 -19.29 7.13 -13.06
N VAL A 11 -18.52 6.04 -13.10
CA VAL A 11 -18.90 4.80 -13.82
C VAL A 11 -19.74 3.94 -12.89
N ARG A 12 -21.02 3.75 -13.21
CA ARG A 12 -21.91 2.87 -12.44
C ARG A 12 -21.66 1.42 -12.83
N LEU A 13 -21.03 0.67 -11.94
CA LEU A 13 -20.88 -0.78 -12.10
C LEU A 13 -22.23 -1.47 -11.88
N LYS A 14 -22.52 -2.50 -12.68
CA LYS A 14 -23.70 -3.35 -12.48
C LYS A 14 -23.59 -3.99 -11.10
N LYS A 15 -24.57 -3.76 -10.22
CA LYS A 15 -24.63 -4.40 -8.90
C LYS A 15 -24.95 -5.87 -9.11
N ILE A 16 -23.93 -6.71 -9.08
CA ILE A 16 -24.05 -8.15 -9.12
C ILE A 16 -24.19 -8.60 -7.67
N ASN A 17 -25.25 -9.36 -7.36
CA ASN A 17 -25.38 -10.00 -6.07
C ASN A 17 -24.39 -11.17 -6.04
N PHE A 18 -23.27 -11.01 -5.33
CA PHE A 18 -22.36 -12.10 -5.05
C PHE A 18 -23.04 -13.00 -4.01
N SER A 19 -23.79 -14.01 -4.46
CA SER A 19 -24.40 -15.01 -3.55
C SER A 19 -23.36 -15.94 -2.93
N ARG A 20 -22.20 -16.09 -3.58
CA ARG A 20 -21.04 -16.78 -3.01
C ARG A 20 -20.11 -15.76 -2.38
N THR A 21 -20.05 -15.80 -1.05
CA THR A 21 -18.90 -15.27 -0.31
C THR A 21 -17.61 -15.90 -0.86
N PRO A 22 -16.48 -15.18 -0.86
CA PRO A 22 -15.18 -15.80 -1.10
C PRO A 22 -15.05 -17.04 -0.21
N ILE A 23 -14.77 -18.19 -0.80
CA ILE A 23 -14.55 -19.42 -0.04
C ILE A 23 -13.23 -19.22 0.71
N GLU A 24 -13.34 -18.95 2.01
CA GLU A 24 -12.20 -19.05 2.91
C GLU A 24 -11.89 -20.54 3.02
N TYR A 25 -10.82 -20.97 2.35
CA TYR A 25 -10.29 -22.30 2.58
C TYR A 25 -9.56 -22.25 3.92
N GLU A 26 -10.05 -23.00 4.92
CA GLU A 26 -9.41 -23.13 6.24
C GLU A 26 -7.96 -23.59 6.11
N LEU A 27 -7.68 -24.36 5.05
CA LEU A 27 -6.37 -24.85 4.67
C LEU A 27 -5.99 -24.30 3.30
N THR A 28 -4.73 -23.91 3.17
CA THR A 28 -4.15 -23.58 1.88
C THR A 28 -4.24 -24.79 0.94
N PRO A 29 -4.35 -24.59 -0.40
CA PRO A 29 -4.30 -25.69 -1.35
C PRO A 29 -3.06 -26.59 -1.18
N TYR A 30 -1.96 -26.05 -0.66
CA TYR A 30 -0.76 -26.81 -0.30
C TYR A 30 -1.00 -27.73 0.89
N GLU A 31 -1.60 -27.25 1.97
CA GLU A 31 -1.88 -28.05 3.17
C GLU A 31 -2.85 -29.20 2.87
N ILE A 32 -3.89 -28.92 2.08
CA ILE A 32 -4.82 -29.94 1.58
C ILE A 32 -4.04 -31.01 0.80
N LEU A 33 -3.12 -30.58 -0.09
CA LEU A 33 -2.28 -31.50 -0.85
C LEU A 33 -1.35 -32.31 0.05
N MET A 34 -0.72 -31.69 1.06
CA MET A 34 0.14 -32.38 2.02
C MET A 34 -0.63 -33.41 2.84
N GLU A 35 -1.87 -33.11 3.23
CA GLU A 35 -2.75 -34.05 3.94
C GLU A 35 -3.21 -35.20 3.04
N ASP A 36 -3.56 -34.91 1.78
CA ASP A 36 -3.90 -35.93 0.77
C ASP A 36 -2.71 -36.88 0.47
N ILE A 37 -1.47 -36.35 0.46
CA ILE A 37 -0.25 -37.15 0.32
C ILE A 37 -0.01 -38.00 1.57
N ARG A 38 -0.09 -37.42 2.77
CA ARG A 38 0.10 -38.13 4.04
C ARG A 38 -0.93 -39.25 4.23
N SER A 39 -2.19 -38.99 3.89
CA SER A 39 -3.29 -39.96 3.95
C SER A 39 -3.28 -40.96 2.78
N ARG A 40 -2.39 -40.80 1.80
CA ARG A 40 -2.31 -41.62 0.57
C ARG A 40 -3.66 -41.74 -0.13
N LYS A 41 -4.42 -40.64 -0.17
CA LYS A 41 -5.78 -40.58 -0.73
C LYS A 41 -5.84 -40.97 -2.21
N TYR A 42 -4.72 -40.84 -2.93
CA TYR A 42 -4.63 -41.14 -4.35
C TYR A 42 -3.57 -42.20 -4.65
N ASN A 43 -3.88 -43.08 -5.61
CA ASN A 43 -2.93 -44.05 -6.15
C ASN A 43 -2.15 -43.43 -7.32
N LEU A 44 -0.81 -43.36 -7.21
CA LEU A 44 0.05 -42.90 -8.30
C LEU A 44 0.15 -43.97 -9.39
N ARG A 45 0.19 -43.54 -10.65
CA ARG A 45 0.55 -44.43 -11.76
C ARG A 45 2.00 -44.87 -11.60
N LYS A 46 2.28 -46.17 -11.76
CA LYS A 46 3.64 -46.71 -11.66
C LYS A 46 4.49 -46.14 -12.80
N VAL A 47 5.42 -45.26 -12.45
CA VAL A 47 6.39 -44.67 -13.39
C VAL A 47 7.64 -45.55 -13.50
N MET A 48 7.81 -46.48 -12.56
CA MET A 48 8.92 -47.43 -12.56
C MET A 48 8.52 -48.65 -13.40
N VAL A 49 9.40 -49.02 -14.33
CA VAL A 49 9.38 -50.32 -15.01
C VAL A 49 10.46 -51.15 -14.32
N ASP A 50 10.11 -52.32 -13.79
CA ASP A 50 11.03 -53.27 -13.13
C ASP A 50 11.84 -52.75 -11.93
N GLY A 51 11.40 -51.65 -11.30
CA GLY A 51 12.04 -51.11 -10.08
C GLY A 51 13.20 -50.15 -10.33
N ASP A 52 13.51 -49.79 -11.58
CA ASP A 52 14.41 -48.67 -11.92
C ASP A 52 13.62 -47.43 -12.35
N ILE A 53 14.16 -46.25 -12.06
CA ILE A 53 13.63 -44.97 -12.51
C ILE A 53 14.00 -44.80 -13.99
N PRO A 54 13.05 -44.52 -14.89
CA PRO A 54 13.35 -44.36 -16.31
C PRO A 54 14.52 -43.39 -16.56
N PRO A 55 15.45 -43.69 -17.50
CA PRO A 55 16.64 -42.86 -17.78
C PRO A 55 16.34 -41.39 -18.05
N LYS A 56 15.15 -41.11 -18.62
CA LYS A 56 14.64 -39.77 -18.90
C LYS A 56 14.41 -38.92 -17.64
N VAL A 57 14.30 -39.56 -16.47
CA VAL A 57 14.04 -38.95 -15.15
C VAL A 57 15.26 -39.09 -14.22
N LYS A 58 16.36 -39.73 -14.67
CA LYS A 58 17.59 -39.88 -13.86
C LYS A 58 18.30 -38.56 -13.59
N LYS A 59 18.06 -37.54 -14.42
CA LYS A 59 18.49 -36.18 -14.11
C LYS A 59 17.53 -35.61 -13.06
N ASP A 60 18.05 -35.34 -11.87
CA ASP A 60 17.30 -34.67 -10.81
C ASP A 60 16.63 -33.40 -11.37
N ALA A 61 15.32 -33.29 -11.19
CA ALA A 61 14.54 -32.17 -11.69
C ALA A 61 15.12 -30.84 -11.21
N HIS A 62 15.64 -30.82 -9.99
CA HIS A 62 16.32 -29.68 -9.42
C HIS A 62 17.62 -29.33 -10.18
N ALA A 63 18.43 -30.32 -10.54
CA ALA A 63 19.64 -30.11 -11.34
C ALA A 63 19.33 -29.57 -12.75
N VAL A 64 18.26 -30.06 -13.38
CA VAL A 64 17.79 -29.57 -14.70
C VAL A 64 17.33 -28.12 -14.63
N ILE A 65 16.56 -27.76 -13.61
CA ILE A 65 16.10 -26.38 -13.39
C ILE A 65 17.29 -25.44 -13.12
N LEU A 66 18.26 -25.90 -12.31
CA LEU A 66 19.47 -25.11 -12.04
C LEU A 66 20.35 -24.94 -13.27
N GLU A 67 20.55 -25.99 -14.08
CA GLU A 67 21.26 -25.91 -15.38
C GLU A 67 20.59 -24.89 -16.30
N PHE A 68 19.26 -24.83 -16.28
CA PHE A 68 18.49 -23.87 -17.06
C PHE A 68 18.61 -22.43 -16.57
N ILE A 69 18.63 -22.19 -15.25
CA ILE A 69 18.89 -20.84 -14.70
C ILE A 69 20.33 -20.41 -15.02
N ARG A 70 21.29 -21.32 -14.87
CA ARG A 70 22.73 -21.05 -15.08
C ARG A 70 23.09 -20.81 -16.55
N SER A 71 22.41 -21.47 -17.47
CA SER A 71 22.66 -21.33 -18.92
C SER A 71 21.98 -20.12 -19.54
N ARG A 72 21.02 -19.49 -18.85
CA ARG A 72 20.30 -18.35 -19.40
C ARG A 72 21.22 -17.13 -19.51
N PRO A 73 21.32 -16.49 -20.69
CA PRO A 73 22.03 -15.23 -20.84
C PRO A 73 21.33 -14.13 -20.01
N PRO A 74 22.06 -13.09 -19.57
CA PRO A 74 21.49 -11.98 -18.82
C PRO A 74 20.29 -11.35 -19.55
N LEU A 75 19.20 -11.12 -18.82
CA LEU A 75 18.00 -10.51 -19.40
C LEU A 75 18.30 -9.09 -19.91
N ARG A 76 17.79 -8.76 -21.11
CA ARG A 76 17.87 -7.40 -21.67
C ARG A 76 17.22 -6.38 -20.73
N LYS A 77 17.80 -5.18 -20.65
CA LYS A 77 17.25 -4.07 -19.85
C LYS A 77 15.83 -3.74 -20.28
N ALA A 78 14.98 -3.33 -19.34
CA ALA A 78 13.58 -3.01 -19.63
C ALA A 78 13.43 -1.94 -20.72
N SER A 79 14.36 -0.98 -20.79
CA SER A 79 14.42 0.08 -21.81
C SER A 79 14.70 -0.43 -23.23
N GLU A 80 15.37 -1.57 -23.38
CA GLU A 80 15.71 -2.17 -24.68
C GLU A 80 14.61 -3.13 -25.18
N ARG A 81 13.64 -3.46 -24.33
CA ARG A 81 12.55 -4.36 -24.70
C ARG A 81 11.53 -3.58 -25.52
N LYS A 82 11.26 -4.05 -26.73
CA LYS A 82 10.13 -3.56 -27.54
C LYS A 82 8.84 -3.99 -26.86
N LEU A 83 8.22 -3.09 -26.10
CA LEU A 83 6.88 -3.30 -25.55
C LEU A 83 5.88 -3.39 -26.71
N ALA A 84 4.83 -4.19 -26.52
CA ALA A 84 3.71 -4.18 -27.45
C ALA A 84 3.20 -2.74 -27.63
N PRO A 85 2.82 -2.33 -28.85
CA PRO A 85 2.31 -0.99 -29.09
C PRO A 85 1.14 -0.73 -28.14
N GLN A 86 1.08 0.49 -27.60
CA GLN A 86 0.00 0.87 -26.70
C GLN A 86 -1.33 0.60 -27.43
N PRO A 87 -2.27 -0.15 -26.81
CA PRO A 87 -3.51 -0.53 -27.48
C PRO A 87 -4.21 0.70 -28.05
N LEU A 88 -4.62 0.60 -29.32
CA LEU A 88 -5.24 1.68 -30.08
C LEU A 88 -6.45 2.23 -29.32
N LYS A 89 -6.28 3.47 -28.82
CA LYS A 89 -7.29 4.41 -28.31
C LYS A 89 -8.55 3.74 -27.76
N ARG A 90 -8.49 3.31 -26.50
CA ARG A 90 -9.71 3.20 -25.69
C ARG A 90 -10.33 4.60 -25.60
N VAL A 91 -11.66 4.69 -25.65
CA VAL A 91 -12.38 5.94 -25.35
C VAL A 91 -11.81 6.48 -24.03
N ALA A 92 -11.24 7.69 -24.08
CA ALA A 92 -10.50 8.23 -22.94
C ALA A 92 -11.41 8.22 -21.72
N CYS A 93 -11.02 7.45 -20.70
CA CYS A 93 -11.76 7.35 -19.45
C CYS A 93 -11.92 8.77 -18.87
N PRO A 94 -13.02 9.09 -18.15
CA PRO A 94 -13.17 10.42 -17.53
C PRO A 94 -11.93 10.84 -16.70
N ARG A 95 -11.25 9.87 -16.08
CA ARG A 95 -9.96 10.09 -15.41
C ARG A 95 -8.85 10.54 -16.36
N GLU A 96 -8.73 9.92 -17.53
CA GLU A 96 -7.72 10.26 -18.54
C GLU A 96 -7.97 11.64 -19.11
N GLN A 97 -9.23 11.97 -19.42
CA GLN A 97 -9.64 13.30 -19.88
C GLN A 97 -9.33 14.38 -18.84
N LEU A 98 -9.58 14.09 -17.55
CA LEU A 98 -9.21 14.99 -16.45
C LEU A 98 -7.69 15.21 -16.41
N LEU A 99 -6.90 14.13 -16.45
CA LEU A 99 -5.43 14.23 -16.43
C LEU A 99 -4.89 14.99 -17.65
N ASP A 100 -5.47 14.82 -18.84
CA ASP A 100 -5.13 15.60 -20.02
C ASP A 100 -5.47 17.07 -19.87
N SER A 101 -6.63 17.40 -19.29
CA SER A 101 -7.01 18.79 -19.01
C SER A 101 -6.08 19.47 -17.99
N ILE A 102 -5.55 18.70 -17.04
CA ILE A 102 -4.57 19.17 -16.06
C ILE A 102 -3.22 19.41 -16.74
N ARG A 103 -2.74 18.46 -17.56
CA ARG A 103 -1.49 18.61 -18.33
C ARG A 103 -1.54 19.78 -19.31
N LYS A 104 -2.69 19.99 -19.96
CA LYS A 104 -2.91 21.12 -20.89
C LYS A 104 -2.89 22.47 -20.18
N GLY A 105 -3.25 22.50 -18.90
CA GLY A 105 -3.34 23.73 -18.11
C GLY A 105 -4.51 24.63 -18.53
N ARG A 106 -4.83 25.61 -17.67
CA ARG A 106 -5.78 26.69 -17.97
C ARG A 106 -5.37 27.97 -17.24
N VAL A 107 -5.66 29.12 -17.84
CA VAL A 107 -5.44 30.41 -17.18
C VAL A 107 -6.52 30.61 -16.11
N LEU A 108 -6.11 30.83 -14.86
CA LEU A 108 -7.01 31.16 -13.77
C LEU A 108 -7.30 32.67 -13.78
N LYS A 109 -8.51 33.06 -13.40
CA LYS A 109 -8.84 34.48 -13.24
C LYS A 109 -7.93 35.09 -12.16
N PRO A 110 -7.28 36.24 -12.43
CA PRO A 110 -6.53 36.95 -11.41
C PRO A 110 -7.43 37.25 -10.21
N VAL A 111 -7.01 36.81 -9.02
CA VAL A 111 -7.68 37.17 -7.78
C VAL A 111 -7.03 38.46 -7.31
N HIS A 112 -7.77 39.57 -7.33
CA HIS A 112 -7.31 40.79 -6.67
C HIS A 112 -7.07 40.47 -5.19
N PRO A 113 -5.90 40.79 -4.62
CA PRO A 113 -5.66 40.56 -3.21
C PRO A 113 -6.69 41.37 -2.43
N LYS A 114 -7.68 40.70 -1.84
CA LYS A 114 -8.52 41.34 -0.84
C LYS A 114 -7.56 41.77 0.27
N LEU A 115 -7.46 43.08 0.49
CA LEU A 115 -6.77 43.64 1.65
C LEU A 115 -7.27 42.86 2.87
N LYS A 116 -6.37 42.12 3.50
CA LYS A 116 -6.68 41.44 4.76
C LYS A 116 -6.99 42.54 5.75
N THR A 117 -8.27 42.83 5.99
CA THR A 117 -8.68 43.53 7.20
C THR A 117 -8.27 42.63 8.35
N ARG A 118 -7.08 42.91 8.89
CA ARG A 118 -6.55 42.30 10.08
C ARG A 118 -7.51 42.69 11.20
N ARG A 119 -8.51 41.83 11.48
CA ARG A 119 -9.27 41.89 12.73
C ARG A 119 -8.22 41.74 13.84
N LYS A 120 -7.83 42.87 14.45
CA LYS A 120 -7.02 42.86 15.66
C LYS A 120 -7.90 42.17 16.70
N TYR A 121 -7.58 40.93 17.03
CA TYR A 121 -8.08 40.32 18.26
C TYR A 121 -7.54 41.19 19.39
N THR A 122 -8.40 42.01 19.99
CA THR A 122 -8.13 42.68 21.26
C THR A 122 -8.47 41.66 22.35
N PRO A 123 -7.49 41.08 23.05
CA PRO A 123 -7.81 40.25 24.21
C PRO A 123 -8.36 41.17 25.30
N LEU A 124 -9.56 40.86 25.81
CA LEU A 124 -10.04 41.46 27.06
C LEU A 124 -9.07 41.06 28.19
N PRO A 125 -8.76 41.96 29.15
CA PRO A 125 -7.92 41.59 30.27
C PRO A 125 -8.69 40.64 31.18
N LEU A 126 -8.21 39.40 31.29
CA LEU A 126 -8.66 38.47 32.32
C LEU A 126 -8.00 38.89 33.64
N SER A 127 -8.76 39.48 34.56
CA SER A 127 -8.30 39.75 35.91
C SER A 127 -8.11 38.42 36.65
N HIS A 128 -6.88 37.90 36.65
CA HIS A 128 -6.50 36.77 37.49
C HIS A 128 -6.33 37.25 38.94
N ALA A 129 -7.39 37.13 39.73
CA ALA A 129 -7.25 37.07 41.18
C ALA A 129 -6.62 35.71 41.52
N LEU A 130 -5.30 35.69 41.73
CA LEU A 130 -4.57 34.52 42.19
C LEU A 130 -4.92 34.27 43.67
N SER A 131 -5.82 33.31 43.92
CA SER A 131 -5.98 32.72 45.25
C SER A 131 -4.79 31.80 45.54
N SER A 132 -4.12 32.09 46.66
CA SER A 132 -2.85 31.53 47.16
C SER A 132 -2.82 30.00 47.37
N SER A 133 -3.93 29.28 47.14
CA SER A 133 -4.02 27.85 47.41
C SER A 133 -3.52 26.93 46.29
N TYR A 134 -3.38 27.42 45.05
CA TYR A 134 -3.04 26.56 43.90
C TYR A 134 -1.54 26.18 43.82
N LEU A 135 -0.62 27.01 44.34
CA LEU A 135 0.82 26.69 44.27
C LEU A 135 1.21 25.53 45.19
N ALA A 136 0.57 25.39 46.35
CA ALA A 136 0.83 24.29 47.29
C ALA A 136 0.42 22.92 46.72
N VAL A 137 -0.63 22.88 45.89
CA VAL A 137 -1.13 21.62 45.29
C VAL A 137 -0.23 21.12 44.16
N VAL A 138 0.42 22.03 43.42
CA VAL A 138 1.34 21.65 42.32
C VAL A 138 2.67 21.13 42.85
N ALA A 139 3.18 21.70 43.95
CA ALA A 139 4.48 21.33 44.51
C ALA A 139 4.54 19.92 45.14
N MET A 140 3.41 19.33 45.56
CA MET A 140 3.39 17.97 46.15
C MET A 140 3.24 16.83 45.12
N ARG A 141 3.04 17.13 43.83
CA ARG A 141 2.80 16.10 42.79
C ARG A 141 3.97 15.88 41.83
N SER A 142 4.97 16.75 41.83
CA SER A 142 6.21 16.55 41.09
C SER A 142 7.29 16.15 42.08
N GLY A 143 7.37 14.85 42.39
CA GLY A 143 8.45 14.22 43.14
C GLY A 143 9.79 14.32 42.40
N ILE A 144 10.28 15.54 42.25
CA ILE A 144 11.55 15.88 41.63
C ILE A 144 12.50 16.23 42.77
N SER A 145 13.33 15.27 43.14
CA SER A 145 14.53 15.49 43.93
C SER A 145 15.48 16.40 43.15
N LEU A 146 15.65 17.64 43.63
CA LEU A 146 16.71 18.52 43.15
C LEU A 146 18.05 18.01 43.70
N PRO A 147 19.06 17.73 42.86
CA PRO A 147 20.38 17.38 43.36
C PRO A 147 21.06 18.63 43.92
N LEU A 148 21.52 18.53 45.18
CA LEU A 148 22.56 19.39 45.72
C LEU A 148 23.80 19.23 44.83
N HIS A 149 24.26 20.30 44.18
CA HIS A 149 25.68 20.41 43.86
C HIS A 149 26.21 21.80 44.17
N ARG A 150 27.16 21.77 45.09
CA ARG A 150 28.05 22.81 45.59
C ARG A 150 28.57 23.74 44.49
N ALA A 151 28.47 25.04 44.73
CA ALA A 151 29.36 26.02 44.14
C ALA A 151 30.60 26.15 45.05
N CYS A 152 31.76 25.82 44.48
CA CYS A 152 33.08 26.03 45.08
C CYS A 152 33.63 27.39 44.61
N CYS A 153 34.40 28.05 45.46
CA CYS A 153 34.97 29.39 45.34
C CYS A 153 35.92 29.57 44.14
N SER A 154 36.01 30.81 43.64
CA SER A 154 37.26 31.54 43.37
C SER A 154 36.96 33.03 43.35
#